data_AF-A0A933Q9X7-F1
#
_entry.id   AF-A0A933Q9X7-F1
#
_cell.length_a   1.000
_cell.length_b   1.000
_cell.length_c   1.000
_cell.angle_alpha   90.00
_cell.angle_beta   90.00
_cell.angle_gamma   90.00
#
_symmetry.space_group_name_H-M   'P 1'
#
loop_
_entity.id
_entity.type
_entity.pdbx_description
1 polymer ?
#
loop_
_entity_poly.entity_id
_entity_poly.type
_entity_poly.pdbx_seq_one_letter_code
_entity_poly.pdbx_strand_id
1 'polypeptide(L)'
;VLDGIYKTFQNKIWAEAEIKEKGVPFQTKWAKGIGLETVNDETVRPAQKQGYILAVRKDPHKDYVRIKALPASKVDLTSCYNIYRKKDPDATWYLHPSRKMMLNGSMKNPDVRPTKLTLREIVEVLKK
;
A
#
# COMPACT_ATOMS: atom_id res chain seq x y z
N VAL A 1 17.48 22.82 -10.67
CA VAL A 1 17.91 21.45 -10.28
C VAL A 1 17.96 21.26 -8.74
N LEU A 2 18.00 22.31 -7.92
CA LEU A 2 17.96 22.19 -6.44
C LEU A 2 16.57 21.94 -5.82
N ASP A 3 15.48 22.40 -6.42
CA ASP A 3 14.14 22.29 -5.81
C ASP A 3 13.61 20.85 -5.67
N GLY A 4 14.00 19.97 -6.60
CA GLY A 4 13.58 18.56 -6.57
C GLY A 4 14.16 17.79 -5.38
N ILE A 5 15.38 18.12 -4.98
CA ILE A 5 16.05 17.47 -3.85
C ILE A 5 15.36 17.88 -2.54
N TYR A 6 15.10 19.18 -2.38
CA TYR A 6 14.43 19.69 -1.18
C TYR A 6 13.02 19.09 -1.00
N LYS A 7 12.24 19.03 -2.08
CA LYS A 7 10.90 18.42 -2.07
C LYS A 7 10.92 16.93 -1.72
N THR A 8 11.95 16.20 -2.18
CA THR A 8 12.12 14.77 -1.85
C THR A 8 12.44 14.58 -0.37
N PHE A 9 13.28 15.43 0.21
CA PHE A 9 13.58 15.39 1.64
C PHE A 9 12.38 15.76 2.51
N GLN A 10 11.64 16.80 2.16
CA GLN A 10 10.39 17.16 2.86
C GLN A 10 9.38 16.01 2.82
N ASN A 11 9.17 15.40 1.64
CA ASN A 11 8.28 14.25 1.50
C ASN A 11 8.71 13.06 2.38
N LYS A 12 10.02 12.84 2.56
CA LYS A 12 10.52 11.76 3.41
C LYS A 12 10.29 12.05 4.90
N ILE A 13 10.52 13.28 5.36
CA ILE A 13 10.28 13.67 6.75
C ILE A 13 8.79 13.57 7.07
N TRP A 14 7.92 14.08 6.18
CA TRP A 14 6.48 13.94 6.32
C TRP A 14 6.02 12.48 6.25
N ALA A 15 6.61 11.66 5.39
CA ALA A 15 6.32 10.24 5.35
C ALA A 15 6.60 9.54 6.69
N GLU A 16 7.73 9.85 7.33
CA GLU A 16 8.09 9.27 8.64
C GLU A 16 7.15 9.74 9.76
N ALA A 17 6.72 11.00 9.74
CA ALA A 17 5.73 11.55 10.68
C ALA A 17 4.35 10.90 10.46
N GLU A 18 3.86 10.84 9.22
CA GLU A 18 2.56 10.25 8.90
C GLU A 18 2.50 8.76 9.24
N ILE A 19 3.59 8.02 9.04
CA ILE A 19 3.67 6.62 9.46
C ILE A 19 3.48 6.46 10.98
N LYS A 20 3.96 7.42 11.78
CA LYS A 20 3.80 7.40 13.24
C LYS A 20 2.42 7.85 13.69
N GLU A 21 1.85 8.88 13.05
CA GLU A 21 0.58 9.48 13.47
C GLU A 21 -0.65 8.77 12.89
N LYS A 22 -0.61 8.45 11.59
CA LYS A 22 -1.75 7.87 10.83
C LYS A 22 -1.54 6.40 10.48
N GLY A 23 -0.35 5.87 10.73
CA GLY A 23 -0.06 4.47 10.46
C GLY A 23 -0.87 3.56 11.37
N VAL A 24 -1.61 2.65 10.76
CA VAL A 24 -2.34 1.58 11.44
C VAL A 24 -1.47 0.33 11.38
N PRO A 25 -0.66 0.02 12.42
CA PRO A 25 0.09 -1.22 12.46
C PRO A 25 -0.86 -2.42 12.61
N PHE A 26 -0.55 -3.52 11.93
CA PHE A 26 -1.31 -4.76 12.03
C PHE A 26 -0.39 -5.98 11.92
N GLN A 27 -0.86 -7.13 12.40
CA GLN A 27 -0.14 -8.39 12.30
C GLN A 27 -0.75 -9.24 11.18
N THR A 28 0.08 -9.71 10.25
CA THR A 28 -0.29 -10.64 9.18
C THR A 28 0.24 -12.03 9.47
N LYS A 29 -0.20 -13.01 8.66
CA LYS A 29 0.35 -14.36 8.67
C LYS A 29 1.87 -14.42 8.47
N TRP A 30 2.43 -13.44 7.76
CA TRP A 30 3.86 -13.42 7.44
C TRP A 30 4.68 -12.62 8.45
N ALA A 31 4.20 -11.43 8.86
CA ALA A 31 4.83 -10.58 9.88
C ALA A 31 4.00 -9.31 10.16
N LYS A 32 4.62 -8.32 10.81
CA LYS A 32 4.07 -6.97 11.00
C LYS A 32 3.88 -6.26 9.66
N GLY A 33 2.70 -5.69 9.47
CA GLY A 33 2.34 -4.80 8.40
C GLY A 33 1.90 -3.44 8.93
N ILE A 34 1.81 -2.47 8.03
CA ILE A 34 1.32 -1.13 8.34
C ILE A 34 0.42 -0.64 7.22
N GLY A 35 -0.71 -0.04 7.59
CA GLY A 35 -1.66 0.58 6.68
C GLY A 35 -1.65 2.09 6.87
N LEU A 36 -1.67 2.84 5.78
CA LEU A 36 -1.61 4.29 5.82
C LEU A 36 -2.54 4.89 4.76
N GLU A 37 -3.32 5.89 5.16
CA GLU A 37 -4.10 6.71 4.23
C GLU A 37 -3.33 8.01 3.97
N THR A 38 -2.71 8.12 2.80
CA THR A 38 -1.85 9.26 2.44
C THR A 38 -1.75 9.44 0.92
N VAL A 39 -1.55 10.69 0.54
CA VAL A 39 -1.22 11.13 -0.83
C VAL A 39 0.28 10.96 -1.16
N ASN A 40 1.12 10.69 -0.16
CA ASN A 40 2.57 10.62 -0.31
C ASN A 40 3.06 9.20 -0.64
N ASP A 41 3.68 9.01 -1.81
CA ASP A 41 4.18 7.71 -2.28
C ASP A 41 5.47 7.27 -1.60
N GLU A 42 6.22 8.23 -1.08
CA GLU A 42 7.48 7.96 -0.39
C GLU A 42 7.27 7.35 0.99
N THR A 43 6.04 7.05 1.42
CA THR A 43 5.73 6.38 2.70
C THR A 43 6.00 4.88 2.69
N VAL A 44 5.99 4.24 1.53
CA VAL A 44 6.18 2.79 1.41
C VAL A 44 7.62 2.38 1.76
N ARG A 45 8.64 3.14 1.35
CA ARG A 45 10.05 2.79 1.63
C ARG A 45 10.44 2.97 3.11
N PRO A 46 10.14 4.10 3.77
CA PRO A 46 10.39 4.29 5.19
C PRO A 46 9.67 3.25 6.04
N ALA A 47 8.43 2.88 5.70
CA ALA A 47 7.73 1.78 6.38
C ALA A 47 8.51 0.46 6.32
N GLN A 48 9.01 0.10 5.14
CA GLN A 48 9.85 -1.11 4.99
C GLN A 48 11.17 -1.01 5.77
N LYS A 49 11.79 0.19 5.82
CA LYS A 49 13.00 0.43 6.63
C LYS A 49 12.76 0.34 8.14
N GLN A 50 11.56 0.68 8.61
CA GLN A 50 11.16 0.52 10.02
C GLN A 50 10.88 -0.94 10.41
N GLY A 51 11.04 -1.90 9.48
CA GLY A 51 10.90 -3.33 9.75
C GLY A 51 9.51 -3.90 9.45
N TYR A 52 8.61 -3.12 8.85
CA TYR A 52 7.32 -3.65 8.38
C TYR A 52 7.52 -4.44 7.09
N ILE A 53 7.14 -5.72 7.11
CA ILE A 53 7.24 -6.58 5.93
C ILE A 53 6.19 -6.20 4.89
N LEU A 54 5.03 -5.74 5.32
CA LEU A 54 3.93 -5.35 4.45
C LEU A 54 3.56 -3.89 4.66
N ALA A 55 3.51 -3.10 3.59
CA ALA A 55 3.06 -1.72 3.61
C ALA A 55 1.86 -1.57 2.69
N VAL A 56 0.78 -1.02 3.24
CA VAL A 56 -0.46 -0.69 2.51
C VAL A 56 -0.58 0.82 2.51
N ARG A 57 -0.71 1.39 1.32
CA ARG A 57 -1.03 2.79 1.12
C ARG A 57 -2.40 2.87 0.44
N LYS A 58 -3.29 3.69 0.98
CA LYS A 58 -4.52 4.12 0.30
C LYS A 58 -4.47 5.63 0.09
N ASP A 59 -4.78 6.08 -1.12
CA ASP A 59 -4.90 7.50 -1.44
C ASP A 59 -6.30 8.01 -1.04
N PRO A 60 -6.42 9.01 -0.14
CA PRO A 60 -7.72 9.48 0.33
C PRO A 60 -8.51 10.29 -0.72
N HIS A 61 -7.87 10.74 -1.81
CA HIS A 61 -8.53 11.51 -2.86
C HIS A 61 -8.90 10.67 -4.08
N LYS A 62 -8.03 9.72 -4.45
CA LYS A 62 -8.22 8.88 -5.64
C LYS A 62 -8.70 7.47 -5.32
N ASP A 63 -8.76 7.10 -4.05
CA ASP A 63 -9.04 5.74 -3.56
C ASP A 63 -8.07 4.67 -4.13
N TYR A 64 -6.90 5.11 -4.63
CA TYR A 64 -5.90 4.20 -5.16
C TYR A 64 -5.21 3.46 -4.02
N VAL A 65 -5.11 2.15 -4.18
CA VAL A 65 -4.48 1.29 -3.18
C VAL A 65 -3.20 0.68 -3.74
N ARG A 66 -2.15 0.73 -2.94
CA ARG A 66 -0.87 0.09 -3.24
C ARG A 66 -0.44 -0.74 -2.04
N ILE A 67 -0.30 -2.03 -2.27
CA ILE A 67 0.16 -2.99 -1.26
C ILE A 67 1.51 -3.51 -1.71
N LYS A 68 2.53 -3.36 -0.87
CA LYS A 68 3.89 -3.81 -1.19
C LYS A 68 4.47 -4.60 -0.02
N ALA A 69 4.90 -5.81 -0.32
CA ALA A 69 5.70 -6.62 0.56
C ALA A 69 7.20 -6.36 0.36
N LEU A 70 7.99 -6.65 1.38
CA LEU A 70 9.44 -6.59 1.30
C LEU A 70 9.93 -7.63 0.26
N PRO A 71 10.78 -7.24 -0.72
CA PRO A 71 11.24 -8.17 -1.76
C PRO A 71 11.93 -9.43 -1.23
N ALA A 72 12.64 -9.33 -0.10
CA ALA A 72 13.33 -10.45 0.52
C ALA A 72 12.41 -11.41 1.30
N SER A 73 11.13 -11.07 1.49
CA SER A 73 10.19 -11.89 2.26
C SER A 73 9.59 -13.05 1.45
N LYS A 74 9.03 -14.04 2.16
CA LYS A 74 8.26 -15.17 1.58
C LYS A 74 6.76 -14.86 1.37
N VAL A 75 6.39 -13.57 1.36
CA VAL A 75 4.98 -13.15 1.20
C VAL A 75 4.47 -13.51 -0.20
N ASP A 76 3.27 -14.09 -0.25
CA ASP A 76 2.51 -14.33 -1.48
C ASP A 76 1.09 -13.74 -1.34
N LEU A 77 0.81 -12.67 -2.10
CA LEU A 77 -0.46 -11.95 -2.07
C LEU A 77 -1.54 -12.56 -2.97
N THR A 78 -1.30 -13.71 -3.61
CA THR A 78 -2.25 -14.35 -4.55
C THR A 78 -3.59 -14.64 -3.88
N SER A 79 -3.58 -15.18 -2.66
CA SER A 79 -4.81 -15.46 -1.92
C SER A 79 -5.58 -14.19 -1.58
N CYS A 80 -4.88 -13.14 -1.13
CA CYS A 80 -5.48 -11.84 -0.83
C CYS A 80 -6.08 -11.21 -2.09
N TYR A 81 -5.37 -11.28 -3.22
CA TYR A 81 -5.84 -10.77 -4.52
C TYR A 81 -7.17 -11.41 -4.93
N ASN A 82 -7.26 -12.74 -4.84
CA ASN A 82 -8.48 -13.46 -5.16
C ASN A 82 -9.65 -13.07 -4.24
N ILE A 83 -9.37 -12.80 -2.96
CA ILE A 83 -10.39 -12.32 -2.02
C ILE A 83 -10.85 -10.91 -2.41
N TYR A 84 -9.93 -10.01 -2.73
CA TYR A 84 -10.29 -8.64 -3.14
C TYR A 84 -11.12 -8.60 -4.41
N ARG A 85 -10.75 -9.37 -5.44
CA ARG A 85 -11.56 -9.46 -6.67
C ARG A 85 -12.96 -10.01 -6.42
N LYS A 86 -13.16 -10.86 -5.41
CA LYS A 86 -14.49 -11.37 -5.04
C LYS A 86 -15.29 -10.35 -4.23
N LYS A 87 -14.63 -9.59 -3.35
CA LYS A 87 -15.27 -8.55 -2.52
C LYS A 87 -15.64 -7.31 -3.33
N ASP A 88 -14.80 -6.92 -4.26
CA ASP A 88 -14.99 -5.77 -5.14
C ASP A 88 -14.69 -6.17 -6.59
N PRO A 89 -15.68 -6.77 -7.29
CA PRO A 89 -15.50 -7.27 -8.66
C PRO A 89 -15.35 -6.15 -9.69
N ASP A 90 -15.84 -4.94 -9.38
CA ASP A 90 -15.78 -3.77 -10.26
C ASP A 90 -14.40 -3.08 -10.20
N ALA A 91 -13.65 -3.29 -9.13
CA ALA A 91 -12.33 -2.67 -8.93
C ALA A 91 -11.24 -3.31 -9.80
N THR A 92 -10.39 -2.47 -10.38
CA THR A 92 -9.28 -2.91 -11.23
C THR A 92 -8.06 -3.26 -10.37
N TRP A 93 -8.11 -4.42 -9.71
CA TRP A 93 -6.97 -4.99 -9.00
C TRP A 93 -5.94 -5.58 -9.97
N TYR A 94 -4.67 -5.34 -9.70
CA TYR A 94 -3.53 -5.90 -10.43
C TYR A 94 -2.55 -6.53 -9.45
N LEU A 95 -2.24 -7.81 -9.68
CA LEU A 95 -1.18 -8.53 -8.96
C LEU A 95 0.09 -8.56 -9.81
N HIS A 96 1.19 -8.04 -9.28
CA HIS A 96 2.47 -8.10 -9.96
C HIS A 96 2.97 -9.56 -10.05
N PRO A 97 3.68 -9.99 -11.13
CA PRO A 97 4.15 -11.36 -11.29
C PRO A 97 4.99 -11.91 -10.13
N SER A 98 5.69 -11.02 -9.40
CA SER A 98 6.44 -11.41 -8.19
C SER A 98 5.56 -11.83 -7.01
N ARG A 99 4.24 -11.63 -7.09
CA ARG A 99 3.21 -11.87 -6.05
C ARG A 99 3.42 -11.10 -4.75
N LYS A 100 4.40 -10.19 -4.71
CA LYS A 100 4.78 -9.37 -3.55
C LYS A 100 4.25 -7.94 -3.63
N MET A 101 3.57 -7.58 -4.72
CA MET A 101 3.02 -6.24 -4.91
C MET A 101 1.66 -6.33 -5.58
N MET A 102 0.73 -5.54 -5.07
CA MET A 102 -0.62 -5.42 -5.60
C MET A 102 -0.97 -3.94 -5.73
N LEU A 103 -1.67 -3.61 -6.81
CA LEU A 103 -2.07 -2.26 -7.14
C LEU A 103 -3.56 -2.24 -7.46
N ASN A 104 -4.23 -1.19 -7.06
CA ASN A 104 -5.55 -0.84 -7.51
C ASN A 104 -5.53 0.65 -7.87
N GLY A 105 -5.63 0.93 -9.15
CA GLY A 105 -5.38 2.26 -9.70
C GLY A 105 -3.95 2.48 -10.20
N SER A 106 -3.84 3.33 -11.22
CA SER A 106 -2.59 3.77 -11.81
C SER A 106 -2.80 5.17 -12.38
N MET A 107 -1.82 6.07 -12.21
CA MET A 107 -1.88 7.39 -12.86
C MET A 107 -1.75 7.31 -14.39
N LYS A 108 -1.27 6.17 -14.92
CA LYS A 108 -1.04 5.98 -16.36
C LYS A 108 -2.21 5.34 -17.12
N ASN A 109 -3.22 4.85 -16.41
CA ASN A 109 -4.37 4.21 -17.02
C ASN A 109 -5.65 4.91 -16.55
N PRO A 110 -6.30 5.72 -17.40
CA PRO A 110 -7.49 6.48 -17.02
C PRO A 110 -8.74 5.62 -16.76
N ASP A 111 -8.80 4.39 -17.27
CA ASP A 111 -9.96 3.50 -17.13
C ASP A 111 -9.96 2.65 -15.85
N VAL A 112 -8.96 2.85 -14.97
CA VAL A 112 -8.87 2.09 -13.72
C VAL A 112 -9.98 2.47 -12.75
N ARG A 113 -10.67 1.45 -12.25
CA ARG A 113 -11.72 1.62 -11.24
C ARG A 113 -11.11 1.46 -9.85
N PRO A 114 -11.06 2.53 -9.03
CA PRO A 114 -10.58 2.43 -7.66
C PRO A 114 -11.52 1.55 -6.83
N THR A 115 -10.94 0.85 -5.86
CA THR A 115 -11.65 -0.02 -4.92
C THR A 115 -12.49 0.81 -3.96
N LYS A 116 -13.71 0.34 -3.67
CA LYS A 116 -14.57 0.92 -2.63
C LYS A 116 -14.19 0.45 -1.23
N LEU A 117 -13.35 -0.58 -1.13
CA LEU A 117 -12.86 -1.10 0.14
C LEU A 117 -12.12 -0.02 0.95
N THR A 118 -12.45 0.03 2.24
CA THR A 118 -11.77 0.87 3.24
C THR A 118 -10.39 0.30 3.59
N LEU A 119 -9.49 1.14 4.14
CA LEU A 119 -8.20 0.66 4.64
C LEU A 119 -8.36 -0.49 5.64
N ARG A 120 -9.37 -0.41 6.51
CA ARG A 120 -9.67 -1.45 7.50
C ARG A 120 -10.02 -2.79 6.86
N GLU A 121 -10.90 -2.80 5.86
CA GLU A 121 -11.30 -4.03 5.15
C GLU A 121 -10.12 -4.67 4.40
N ILE A 122 -9.25 -3.83 3.82
CA ILE A 122 -8.01 -4.28 3.19
C ILE A 122 -7.10 -4.93 4.23
N VAL A 123 -6.89 -4.27 5.36
CA VAL A 123 -6.08 -4.80 6.47
C VAL A 123 -6.66 -6.12 6.99
N GLU A 124 -7.97 -6.26 7.11
CA GLU A 124 -8.61 -7.50 7.58
C GLU A 124 -8.34 -8.69 6.64
N VAL A 125 -8.31 -8.49 5.32
CA VAL A 125 -7.96 -9.54 4.36
C VAL A 125 -6.47 -9.92 4.45
N LEU A 126 -5.60 -8.99 4.82
CA LEU A 126 -4.16 -9.24 5.00
C LEU A 126 -3.83 -9.91 6.34
N LYS A 127 -4.68 -9.74 7.35
CA LYS A 127 -4.58 -10.42 8.65
C LYS A 127 -4.92 -11.91 8.53
N LYS A 128 -5.90 -12.24 7.69
CA LYS A 128 -6.40 -13.61 7.51
C LYS A 128 -5.38 -14.51 6.88
#